data_AF-A0AAX3SA73-F1
#
_entry.id   AF-A0AAX3SA73-F1
#
_cell.length_a   1.000
_cell.length_b   1.000
_cell.length_c   1.000
_cell.angle_alpha   90.00
_cell.angle_beta   90.00
_cell.angle_gamma   90.00
#
_symmetry.space_group_name_H-M   'P 1'
#
loop_
_entity.id
_entity.type
_entity.pdbx_description
1 polymer ?
#
loop_
_entity_poly.entity_id
_entity_poly.type
_entity_poly.pdbx_seq_one_letter_code
_entity_poly.pdbx_strand_id
1 'polypeptide(L)'
;MRIDLDYMARLLDVFLEADTAHISVPEIERSGIKIAGETGLDEKFLFHFQLAAENGLISNRDLQVNGLKSLGITIGAGGGVRLVSTPIRLTQSGHDFANALQNKEVLIKLRSELKDAPFRVLFDGSQKLLEHFVKKKLDQLLE
;
A
#
# COMPACT_ATOMS: atom_id res chain seq x y z
N MET A 1 -0.92 15.78 3.62
CA MET A 1 0.20 15.33 2.77
C MET A 1 -0.34 14.98 1.39
N ARG A 2 0.49 14.93 0.34
CA ARG A 2 0.08 14.40 -0.98
C ARG A 2 0.40 12.91 -1.05
N ILE A 3 -0.29 12.20 -1.94
CA ILE A 3 -0.03 10.78 -2.21
C ILE A 3 1.36 10.67 -2.84
N ASP A 4 2.26 9.97 -2.16
CA ASP A 4 3.57 9.58 -2.68
C ASP A 4 3.47 8.16 -3.22
N LEU A 5 3.40 8.05 -4.55
CA LEU A 5 3.25 6.78 -5.24
C LEU A 5 4.47 5.87 -5.08
N ASP A 6 5.67 6.42 -4.91
CA ASP A 6 6.87 5.62 -4.65
C ASP A 6 6.84 5.03 -3.25
N TYR A 7 6.39 5.81 -2.28
CA TYR A 7 6.20 5.34 -0.92
C TYR A 7 5.09 4.28 -0.84
N MET A 8 3.96 4.54 -1.50
CA MET A 8 2.85 3.57 -1.55
C MET A 8 3.29 2.27 -2.24
N ALA A 9 4.02 2.34 -3.35
CA ALA A 9 4.57 1.17 -4.02
C ALA A 9 5.43 0.34 -3.07
N ARG A 10 6.42 0.96 -2.42
CA ARG A 10 7.28 0.29 -1.44
C ARG A 10 6.51 -0.30 -0.26
N LEU A 11 5.49 0.40 0.25
CA LEU A 11 4.66 -0.09 1.36
C LEU A 11 3.90 -1.37 0.98
N LEU A 12 3.28 -1.38 -0.20
CA LEU A 12 2.52 -2.55 -0.65
C LEU A 12 3.45 -3.70 -1.08
N ASP A 13 4.66 -3.38 -1.56
CA ASP A 13 5.67 -4.36 -1.95
C ASP A 13 6.11 -5.27 -0.80
N VAL A 14 6.16 -4.74 0.43
CA VAL A 14 6.46 -5.55 1.63
C VAL A 14 5.52 -6.75 1.77
N PHE A 15 4.25 -6.60 1.36
CA PHE A 15 3.28 -7.68 1.38
C PHE A 15 3.47 -8.66 0.21
N LEU A 16 3.90 -8.18 -0.96
CA LEU A 16 4.13 -9.03 -2.12
C LEU A 16 5.36 -9.93 -1.94
N GLU A 17 6.41 -9.40 -1.33
CA GLU A 17 7.67 -10.10 -1.08
C GLU A 17 7.67 -10.93 0.21
N ALA A 18 6.54 -10.98 0.93
CA ALA A 18 6.41 -11.77 2.14
C ALA A 18 6.22 -13.26 1.83
N ASP A 19 6.97 -14.13 2.52
CA ASP A 19 6.82 -15.59 2.43
C ASP A 19 5.48 -16.12 3.01
N THR A 20 4.74 -15.26 3.74
CA THR A 20 3.50 -15.60 4.42
C THR A 20 2.34 -14.74 3.95
N ALA A 21 1.14 -15.31 3.94
CA ALA A 21 -0.09 -14.62 3.51
C ALA A 21 -0.46 -13.39 4.36
N HIS A 22 0.13 -13.25 5.55
CA HIS A 22 -0.08 -12.12 6.44
C HIS A 22 1.27 -11.68 7.01
N ILE A 23 1.41 -10.38 7.23
CA ILE A 23 2.52 -9.75 7.95
C ILE A 23 1.96 -8.82 9.03
N SER A 24 2.81 -8.20 9.83
CA SER A 24 2.43 -7.25 10.86
C SER A 24 3.19 -5.93 10.75
N VAL A 25 2.73 -4.89 11.44
CA VAL A 25 3.39 -3.57 11.42
C VAL A 25 4.86 -3.64 11.87
N PRO A 26 5.24 -4.40 12.92
CA PRO A 26 6.66 -4.61 13.23
C PRO A 26 7.46 -5.29 12.12
N GLU A 27 6.85 -6.13 11.28
CA GLU A 27 7.52 -6.72 10.11
C GLU A 27 7.69 -5.70 8.99
N ILE A 28 6.69 -4.83 8.79
CA ILE A 28 6.81 -3.69 7.87
C ILE A 28 7.97 -2.78 8.29
N GLU A 29 8.15 -2.51 9.58
CA GLU A 29 9.28 -1.73 10.07
C GLU A 29 10.63 -2.39 9.75
N ARG A 30 10.73 -3.71 9.97
CA ARG A 30 11.94 -4.49 9.67
C ARG A 30 12.29 -4.55 8.18
N SER A 31 11.33 -4.32 7.28
CA SER A 31 11.58 -4.21 5.83
C SER A 31 12.29 -2.91 5.42
N GLY A 32 12.56 -2.01 6.37
CA GLY A 32 13.23 -0.74 6.12
C GLY A 32 12.27 0.44 5.93
N ILE A 33 10.97 0.23 6.13
CA ILE A 33 10.00 1.32 6.19
C ILE A 33 10.06 1.98 7.56
N LYS A 34 10.34 3.29 7.58
CA LYS A 34 10.34 4.06 8.82
C LYS A 34 8.91 4.19 9.36
N ILE A 35 8.64 3.60 10.53
CA ILE A 35 7.33 3.65 11.19
C ILE A 35 7.32 4.61 12.38
N ALA A 36 8.41 4.69 13.14
CA ALA A 36 8.55 5.62 14.26
C ALA A 36 9.19 6.97 13.85
N GLY A 37 8.63 8.06 14.36
CA GLY A 37 9.16 9.42 14.34
C GLY A 37 9.67 9.86 15.72
N GLU A 38 10.10 11.12 15.86
CA GLU A 38 10.67 11.66 17.11
C GLU A 38 9.66 11.68 18.27
N THR A 39 8.37 11.85 17.98
CA THR A 39 7.31 12.01 19.00
C THR A 39 6.12 11.07 18.79
N GLY A 40 6.22 10.06 17.93
CA GLY A 40 5.08 9.21 17.56
C GLY A 40 5.32 8.37 16.30
N LEU A 41 4.27 8.15 15.50
CA LEU A 41 4.42 7.54 14.19
C LEU A 41 5.05 8.52 13.22
N ASP A 42 5.80 8.01 12.25
CA ASP A 42 6.20 8.78 11.09
C ASP A 42 4.94 9.20 10.30
N GLU A 43 4.77 10.50 10.08
CA GLU A 43 3.59 11.07 9.42
C GLU A 43 3.39 10.53 8.00
N LYS A 44 4.50 10.25 7.29
CA LYS A 44 4.44 9.70 5.93
C LYS A 44 3.95 8.26 5.96
N PHE A 45 4.43 7.47 6.91
CA PHE A 45 3.89 6.13 7.15
C PHE A 45 2.41 6.18 7.50
N LEU A 46 2.04 6.95 8.53
CA LEU A 46 0.68 7.03 9.03
C LEU A 46 -0.30 7.42 7.92
N PHE A 47 0.02 8.47 7.14
CA PHE A 47 -0.80 8.94 6.03
C PHE A 47 -1.04 7.87 4.97
N HIS A 48 0.00 7.20 4.47
CA HIS A 48 -0.17 6.19 3.42
C HIS A 48 -0.79 4.90 3.94
N PHE A 49 -0.51 4.53 5.19
CA PHE A 49 -1.08 3.35 5.82
C PHE A 49 -2.59 3.53 6.06
N GLN A 50 -3.01 4.70 6.53
CA GLN A 50 -4.43 5.07 6.61
C GLN A 50 -5.09 5.11 5.24
N LEU A 51 -4.43 5.70 4.24
CA LEU A 51 -4.95 5.75 2.87
C LEU A 51 -5.17 4.33 2.30
N ALA A 52 -4.23 3.40 2.53
CA ALA A 52 -4.37 2.01 2.15
C ALA A 52 -5.55 1.32 2.87
N ALA A 53 -5.72 1.60 4.16
CA ALA A 53 -6.82 1.06 4.96
C ALA A 53 -8.19 1.59 4.51
N GLU A 54 -8.32 2.91 4.32
CA GLU A 54 -9.56 3.59 3.91
C GLU A 54 -10.02 3.19 2.51
N ASN A 55 -9.07 2.97 1.60
CA ASN A 55 -9.36 2.53 0.24
C ASN A 55 -9.41 1.00 0.11
N GLY A 56 -9.42 0.28 1.23
CA GLY A 56 -9.60 -1.17 1.26
C GLY A 56 -8.49 -1.92 0.54
N LEU A 57 -7.26 -1.40 0.51
CA LEU A 57 -6.09 -2.10 -0.04
C LEU A 57 -5.51 -3.12 0.93
N ILE A 58 -5.67 -2.88 2.24
CA ILE A 58 -5.21 -3.78 3.30
C ILE A 58 -6.36 -4.13 4.24
N SER A 59 -6.27 -5.29 4.87
CA SER A 59 -7.20 -5.74 5.91
C SER A 59 -6.51 -6.65 6.91
N ASN A 60 -7.13 -6.86 8.08
CA ASN A 60 -6.66 -7.87 9.02
C ASN A 60 -7.00 -9.30 8.52
N ARG A 61 -6.56 -10.33 9.27
CA ARG A 61 -6.87 -11.74 8.94
C ARG A 61 -8.36 -12.08 8.82
N ASP A 62 -9.22 -11.30 9.46
CA ASP A 62 -10.67 -11.50 9.46
C ASP A 62 -11.35 -10.69 8.33
N LEU A 63 -10.55 -10.13 7.42
CA LEU A 63 -10.98 -9.30 6.28
C LEU A 63 -11.67 -7.99 6.70
N GLN A 64 -11.28 -7.45 7.86
CA GLN A 64 -11.86 -6.24 8.44
C GLN A 64 -10.84 -5.11 8.57
N VAL A 65 -11.34 -3.89 8.49
CA VAL A 65 -10.63 -2.64 8.84
C VAL A 65 -11.56 -1.82 9.72
N ASN A 66 -11.34 -1.90 11.03
CA ASN A 66 -12.08 -1.12 12.04
C ASN A 66 -11.14 -0.11 12.69
N GLY A 67 -10.52 0.72 11.85
CA GLY A 67 -9.48 1.67 12.23
C GLY A 67 -8.12 1.01 12.53
N LEU A 68 -7.15 1.85 12.90
CA LEU A 68 -5.74 1.46 13.08
C LEU A 68 -5.50 0.33 14.08
N LYS A 69 -6.34 0.23 15.11
CA LYS A 69 -6.24 -0.84 16.12
C LYS A 69 -6.40 -2.24 15.50
N SER A 70 -7.32 -2.37 14.54
CA SER A 70 -7.51 -3.63 13.80
C SER A 70 -6.31 -4.01 12.93
N LEU A 71 -5.42 -3.05 12.66
CA LEU A 71 -4.19 -3.19 11.89
C LEU A 71 -2.95 -3.12 12.80
N GLY A 72 -3.09 -3.38 14.11
CA GLY A 72 -1.95 -3.48 15.01
C GLY A 72 -1.35 -2.16 15.48
N ILE A 73 -2.02 -1.03 15.27
CA ILE A 73 -1.55 0.29 15.71
C ILE A 73 -2.52 0.86 16.74
N THR A 74 -2.02 1.15 17.94
CA THR A 74 -2.78 1.86 18.98
C THR A 74 -2.08 3.18 19.33
N ILE A 75 -2.84 4.26 19.33
CA ILE A 75 -2.37 5.60 19.73
C ILE A 75 -3.08 5.96 21.04
N GLY A 76 -2.31 6.14 22.11
CA GLY A 76 -2.82 6.54 23.42
C GLY A 76 -3.13 8.03 23.51
N ALA A 77 -3.88 8.44 24.54
CA ALA A 77 -4.29 9.83 24.76
C ALA A 77 -3.11 10.82 24.88
N GLY A 78 -1.93 10.35 25.30
CA GLY A 78 -0.69 11.14 25.36
C GLY A 78 0.19 11.06 24.12
N GLY A 79 -0.32 10.57 22.98
CA GLY A 79 0.44 10.42 21.73
C GLY A 79 1.35 9.19 21.68
N GLY A 80 1.47 8.43 22.77
CA GLY A 80 2.24 7.19 22.83
C GLY A 80 1.71 6.14 21.84
N VAL A 81 2.61 5.57 21.05
CA VAL A 81 2.29 4.58 20.01
C VAL A 81 2.65 3.19 20.50
N ARG A 82 1.72 2.25 20.35
CA ARG A 82 1.97 0.83 20.56
C ARG A 82 1.71 0.06 19.28
N LEU A 83 2.73 -0.67 18.84
CA LEU A 83 2.64 -1.61 17.72
C LEU A 83 2.40 -3.02 18.27
N VAL A 84 1.45 -3.72 17.66
CA VAL A 84 1.09 -5.10 17.96
C VAL A 84 1.32 -5.93 16.71
N SER A 85 1.77 -7.17 16.87
CA SER A 85 1.93 -8.14 15.77
C SER A 85 0.57 -8.64 15.26
N THR A 86 -0.34 -7.73 14.93
CA THR A 86 -1.62 -8.05 14.32
C THR A 86 -1.37 -8.45 12.87
N PRO A 87 -1.88 -9.61 12.43
CA PRO A 87 -1.74 -10.08 11.06
C PRO A 87 -2.63 -9.27 10.10
N ILE A 88 -1.99 -8.74 9.07
CA ILE A 88 -2.51 -7.85 8.05
C ILE A 88 -2.12 -8.44 6.70
N ARG A 89 -2.97 -8.25 5.70
CA ARG A 89 -2.77 -8.71 4.33
C ARG A 89 -3.18 -7.62 3.33
N LEU A 90 -2.75 -7.78 2.09
CA LEU A 90 -3.41 -7.10 0.97
C LEU A 90 -4.79 -7.71 0.74
N THR A 91 -5.77 -6.87 0.44
CA THR A 91 -7.03 -7.30 -0.16
C THR A 91 -6.80 -7.62 -1.64
N GLN A 92 -7.85 -8.08 -2.35
CA GLN A 92 -7.70 -8.26 -3.79
C GLN A 92 -7.39 -6.95 -4.51
N SER A 93 -8.11 -5.87 -4.19
CA SER A 93 -7.80 -4.54 -4.74
C SER A 93 -6.40 -4.05 -4.31
N GLY A 94 -5.94 -4.44 -3.13
CA GLY A 94 -4.56 -4.24 -2.70
C GLY A 94 -3.54 -4.90 -3.61
N HIS A 95 -3.75 -6.17 -3.96
CA HIS A 95 -2.90 -6.90 -4.91
C HIS A 95 -2.95 -6.27 -6.30
N ASP A 96 -4.14 -5.93 -6.80
CA ASP A 96 -4.31 -5.30 -8.11
C ASP A 96 -3.53 -3.97 -8.21
N PHE A 97 -3.61 -3.15 -7.17
CA PHE A 97 -2.87 -1.89 -7.13
C PHE A 97 -1.36 -2.11 -6.96
N ALA A 98 -0.95 -2.99 -6.05
CA ALA A 98 0.46 -3.29 -5.81
C ALA A 98 1.15 -3.81 -7.07
N ASN A 99 0.51 -4.75 -7.79
CA ASN A 99 1.01 -5.28 -9.06
C ASN A 99 1.09 -4.20 -10.15
N ALA A 100 0.12 -3.29 -10.21
CA ALA A 100 0.18 -2.16 -11.14
C ALA A 100 1.34 -1.22 -10.82
N LEU A 101 1.62 -0.95 -9.53
CA LEU A 101 2.75 -0.11 -9.12
C LEU A 101 4.12 -0.79 -9.31
N GLN A 102 4.19 -2.13 -9.28
CA GLN A 102 5.41 -2.88 -9.61
C GLN A 102 5.78 -2.80 -11.09
N ASN A 103 4.82 -2.51 -11.97
CA ASN A 103 5.14 -2.22 -13.35
C ASN A 103 5.78 -0.82 -13.48
N LYS A 104 7.08 -0.80 -13.80
CA LYS A 104 7.87 0.43 -13.93
C LYS A 104 7.25 1.45 -14.89
N GLU A 105 6.68 1.01 -16.01
CA GLU A 105 6.06 1.93 -16.99
C GLU A 105 4.78 2.56 -16.43
N VAL A 106 3.95 1.76 -15.76
CA VAL A 106 2.73 2.23 -15.10
C VAL A 106 3.09 3.25 -14.03
N LEU A 107 4.02 2.91 -13.13
CA LEU A 107 4.41 3.78 -12.03
C LEU A 107 5.01 5.11 -12.53
N ILE A 108 5.86 5.07 -13.58
CA ILE A 108 6.40 6.29 -14.21
C ILE A 108 5.27 7.18 -14.72
N LYS A 109 4.29 6.63 -15.46
CA LYS A 109 3.17 7.41 -16.02
C LYS A 109 2.26 7.97 -14.93
N LEU A 110 1.96 7.21 -13.89
CA LEU A 110 1.16 7.71 -12.77
C LEU A 110 1.85 8.90 -12.08
N ARG A 111 3.16 8.80 -11.84
CA ARG A 111 3.94 9.88 -11.20
C ARG A 111 4.14 11.11 -12.09
N SER A 112 4.26 10.95 -13.40
CA SER A 112 4.47 12.10 -14.30
C SER A 112 3.15 12.80 -14.64
N GLU A 113 2.08 12.05 -14.91
CA GLU A 113 0.84 12.59 -15.46
C GLU A 113 -0.28 12.74 -14.43
N LEU A 114 -0.27 11.94 -13.35
CA LEU A 114 -1.41 11.81 -12.42
C LEU A 114 -1.06 12.02 -10.94
N LYS A 115 0.15 12.49 -10.61
CA LYS A 115 0.64 12.61 -9.20
C LYS A 115 -0.26 13.39 -8.24
N ASP A 116 -1.05 14.32 -8.75
CA ASP A 116 -1.94 15.19 -7.97
C ASP A 116 -3.41 14.77 -8.05
N ALA A 117 -3.69 13.64 -8.70
CA ALA A 117 -5.04 13.11 -8.84
C ALA A 117 -5.54 12.48 -7.53
N PRO A 118 -6.87 12.46 -7.29
CA PRO A 118 -7.46 11.73 -6.17
C PRO A 118 -7.14 10.23 -6.24
N PHE A 119 -7.10 9.55 -5.09
CA PHE A 119 -6.75 8.12 -5.01
C PHE A 119 -7.55 7.24 -5.98
N ARG A 120 -8.87 7.45 -6.08
CA ARG A 120 -9.71 6.68 -7.02
C ARG A 120 -9.23 6.80 -8.47
N VAL A 121 -8.84 8.00 -8.89
CA VAL A 121 -8.31 8.23 -10.25
C VAL A 121 -6.95 7.57 -10.43
N LEU A 122 -6.09 7.59 -9.40
CA LEU A 122 -4.82 6.88 -9.41
C LEU A 122 -5.02 5.36 -9.52
N PHE A 123 -5.95 4.80 -8.74
CA PHE A 123 -6.29 3.38 -8.78
C PHE A 123 -6.83 2.99 -10.15
N ASP A 124 -7.91 3.62 -10.62
CA ASP A 124 -8.53 3.32 -11.92
C ASP A 124 -7.54 3.52 -13.08
N GLY A 125 -6.72 4.58 -13.01
CA GLY A 125 -5.66 4.86 -13.97
C GLY A 125 -4.57 3.78 -14.00
N SER A 126 -4.16 3.27 -12.83
CA SER A 126 -3.15 2.22 -12.72
C SER A 126 -3.61 0.92 -13.42
N GLN A 127 -4.88 0.54 -13.24
CA GLN A 127 -5.44 -0.67 -13.83
C GLN A 127 -5.52 -0.54 -15.35
N LYS A 128 -6.03 0.59 -15.87
CA LYS A 128 -6.09 0.84 -17.32
C LYS A 128 -4.71 0.83 -17.98
N LEU A 129 -3.71 1.42 -17.32
CA LEU A 129 -2.33 1.42 -17.83
C LEU A 129 -1.75 0.01 -17.83
N LEU A 130 -1.98 -0.77 -16.77
CA LEU A 130 -1.51 -2.15 -16.68
C LEU A 130 -2.19 -3.04 -17.74
N GLU A 131 -3.51 -2.95 -17.89
CA GLU A 131 -4.27 -3.68 -18.91
C GLU A 131 -3.74 -3.41 -20.31
N HIS A 132 -3.50 -2.13 -20.66
CA HIS A 132 -2.93 -1.75 -21.95
C HIS A 132 -1.55 -2.36 -22.18
N PHE A 133 -0.72 -2.40 -21.14
CA PHE A 133 0.61 -3.01 -21.21
C PHE A 133 0.54 -4.54 -21.35
N VAL A 134 -0.30 -5.20 -20.55
CA VAL A 134 -0.49 -6.65 -20.59
C VAL A 134 -1.08 -7.08 -21.93
N LYS A 135 -2.02 -6.31 -22.50
CA LYS A 135 -2.57 -6.57 -23.84
C LYS A 135 -1.49 -6.60 -24.91
N LYS A 136 -0.59 -5.61 -24.94
CA LYS A 136 0.54 -5.59 -25.88
C LYS A 136 1.44 -6.83 -25.76
N LYS A 137 1.67 -7.30 -24.53
CA LYS A 137 2.43 -8.52 -24.28
C LYS A 137 1.70 -9.78 -24.74
N LEU A 138 0.38 -9.84 -24.52
CA LEU A 138 -0.46 -10.94 -24.99
C LEU A 138 -0.44 -11.03 -26.52
N ASP A 139 -0.58 -9.89 -27.21
CA ASP A 139 -0.51 -9.84 -28.67
C ASP A 139 0.83 -10.43 -29.17
N GLN A 140 1.95 -10.09 -28.53
CA GLN A 140 3.28 -10.64 -28.84
C GLN A 140 3.45 -12.13 -28.54
N LEU A 141 2.70 -12.68 -27.56
CA LEU A 141 2.77 -14.11 -27.20
C LEU A 141 1.91 -14.99 -28.11
N LEU A 142 0.96 -14.39 -28.82
CA LEU A 142 0.02 -15.07 -29.72
C LEU A 142 0.47 -15.04 -31.19
N GLU A 143 1.50 -14.27 -31.51
CA GLU A 143 2.22 -14.28 -32.79
C GLU A 143 3.21 -15.45 -32.88
#